data_AF-R7XYG3-F1
#
_entry.id   AF-R7XYG3-F1
#
_cell.length_a   1.000
_cell.length_b   1.000
_cell.length_c   1.000
_cell.angle_alpha   90.00
_cell.angle_beta   90.00
_cell.angle_gamma   90.00
#
_symmetry.space_group_name_H-M   'P 1'
#
loop_
_entity.id
_entity.type
_entity.pdbx_description
1 polymer ?
#
loop_
_entity_poly.entity_id
_entity_poly.type
_entity_poly.pdbx_seq_one_letter_code
_entity_poly.pdbx_strand_id
1 'polypeptide(L)'
;MDLMTHHTGDDQTLGALVHQLTTQVPELIRSEIRLAQAEVAQKGKAAGLGIGMFSVSGLLGFFALATLVAAAVLALALVLDAWLAALVVAGVLLVAAAIAGLVGKKKVAAAGPPKPELAIAGLQEDLNVVKGNRHV
;
A
#
# COMPACT_ATOMS: atom_id res chain seq x y z
N MET A 1 52.57 8.01 59.12
CA MET A 1 51.75 9.02 58.43
C MET A 1 51.65 8.53 56.99
N ASP A 2 50.78 7.54 56.78
CA ASP A 2 50.59 6.88 55.49
C ASP A 2 49.78 7.80 54.57
N LEU A 3 50.37 8.12 53.43
CA LEU A 3 49.73 8.89 52.37
C LEU A 3 48.71 8.01 51.67
N MET A 4 47.44 8.27 51.96
CA MET A 4 46.30 7.79 51.21
C MET A 4 46.28 8.49 49.84
N THR A 5 47.06 7.99 48.89
CA THR A 5 46.97 8.42 47.49
C THR A 5 45.78 7.72 46.83
N HIS A 6 44.61 8.35 46.99
CA HIS A 6 43.46 8.12 46.13
C HIS A 6 43.92 8.30 44.68
N HIS A 7 43.88 7.20 43.91
CA HIS A 7 44.08 7.24 42.47
C HIS A 7 42.95 8.07 41.87
N THR A 8 43.32 9.21 41.27
CA THR A 8 42.44 10.12 40.55
C THR A 8 41.87 9.40 39.32
N GLY A 9 40.63 8.92 39.45
CA GLY A 9 39.89 8.22 38.41
C GLY A 9 39.13 9.14 37.45
N ASP A 10 39.77 10.20 36.93
CA ASP A 10 39.07 11.19 36.09
C ASP A 10 39.60 11.34 34.65
N ASP A 11 40.58 10.51 34.24
CA ASP A 11 41.14 10.52 32.88
C ASP A 11 40.57 9.43 31.94
N GLN A 12 39.32 9.00 32.16
CA GLN A 12 38.55 8.21 31.17
C GLN A 12 37.88 9.14 30.12
N THR A 13 38.64 10.13 29.67
CA THR A 13 38.14 11.37 29.08
C THR A 13 37.84 11.24 27.59
N LEU A 14 36.69 11.78 27.18
CA LEU A 14 36.20 12.13 25.83
C LEU A 14 36.54 11.22 24.63
N GLY A 15 37.80 10.89 24.38
CA GLY A 15 38.26 9.93 23.36
C GLY A 15 37.66 8.53 23.53
N ALA A 16 37.46 8.06 24.77
CA ALA A 16 36.78 6.78 25.03
C ALA A 16 35.28 6.82 24.65
N LEU A 17 34.59 7.95 24.91
CA LEU A 17 33.19 8.15 24.52
C LEU A 17 33.03 8.31 23.01
N VAL A 18 33.91 9.06 22.35
CA VAL A 18 33.91 9.20 20.88
C VAL A 18 34.17 7.84 20.22
N HIS A 19 35.10 7.04 20.76
CA HIS A 19 35.35 5.68 20.29
C HIS A 19 34.13 4.77 20.48
N GLN A 20 33.44 4.84 21.62
CA GLN A 20 32.19 4.11 21.87
C GLN A 20 31.03 4.55 20.96
N LEU A 21 30.85 5.84 20.72
CA LEU A 21 29.82 6.34 19.79
C LEU A 21 30.11 5.92 18.35
N THR A 22 31.38 5.98 17.92
CA THR A 22 31.82 5.56 16.58
C THR A 22 31.62 4.05 16.37
N THR A 23 31.65 3.26 17.43
CA THR A 23 31.38 1.81 17.38
C THR A 23 29.90 1.45 17.55
N GLN A 24 29.09 2.25 18.25
CA GLN A 24 27.67 1.97 18.49
C GLN A 24 26.73 2.48 17.38
N VAL A 25 27.01 3.63 16.76
CA VAL A 25 26.19 4.19 15.67
C VAL A 25 26.05 3.21 14.48
N PRO A 26 27.11 2.52 14.02
CA PRO A 26 26.99 1.51 12.97
C PRO A 26 26.07 0.34 13.34
N GLU A 27 26.07 -0.10 14.60
CA GLU A 27 25.18 -1.16 15.07
C GLU A 27 23.72 -0.71 15.12
N LEU A 28 23.44 0.52 15.54
CA LEU A 28 22.10 1.08 15.54
C LEU A 28 21.53 1.21 14.11
N ILE A 29 22.36 1.68 13.16
CA ILE A 29 21.95 1.75 11.75
C ILE A 29 21.65 0.35 11.21
N ARG A 30 22.49 -0.65 11.53
CA ARG A 30 22.24 -2.05 11.15
C ARG A 30 20.96 -2.59 11.78
N SER A 31 20.65 -2.24 13.04
CA SER A 31 19.42 -2.67 13.68
C SER A 31 18.18 -2.04 13.05
N GLU A 32 18.23 -0.75 12.72
CA GLU A 32 17.12 -0.06 12.07
C GLU A 32 16.86 -0.63 10.67
N ILE A 33 17.92 -0.94 9.92
CA ILE A 33 17.81 -1.63 8.64
C ILE A 33 17.20 -3.02 8.81
N ARG A 34 17.62 -3.80 9.82
CA ARG A 34 17.03 -5.12 10.09
C ARG A 34 15.55 -5.01 10.48
N LEU A 35 15.19 -4.00 11.27
CA LEU A 35 13.80 -3.74 11.66
C LEU A 35 12.95 -3.36 10.44
N ALA A 36 13.43 -2.42 9.62
CA ALA A 36 12.78 -2.03 8.38
C ALA A 36 12.62 -3.23 7.42
N GLN A 37 13.65 -4.08 7.30
CA GLN A 37 13.54 -5.32 6.53
C GLN A 37 12.47 -6.27 7.08
N ALA A 38 12.40 -6.44 8.39
CA ALA A 38 11.38 -7.27 9.03
C ALA A 38 9.97 -6.71 8.82
N GLU A 39 9.79 -5.39 8.96
CA GLU A 39 8.51 -4.72 8.73
C GLU A 39 8.06 -4.83 7.27
N VAL A 40 8.98 -4.61 6.32
CA VAL A 40 8.71 -4.79 4.88
C VAL A 40 8.37 -6.24 4.57
N ALA A 41 9.08 -7.21 5.14
CA ALA A 41 8.78 -8.63 4.96
C ALA A 41 7.40 -9.00 5.53
N GLN A 42 7.05 -8.48 6.70
CA GLN A 42 5.75 -8.73 7.34
C GLN A 42 4.60 -8.09 6.56
N LYS A 43 4.74 -6.82 6.17
CA LYS A 43 3.77 -6.11 5.31
C LYS A 43 3.65 -6.77 3.94
N GLY A 44 4.78 -7.17 3.35
CA GLY A 44 4.84 -7.87 2.08
C GLY A 44 4.15 -9.23 2.11
N LYS A 45 4.32 -10.00 3.20
CA LYS A 45 3.63 -11.28 3.39
C LYS A 45 2.12 -11.10 3.50
N ALA A 46 1.66 -10.13 4.30
CA ALA A 46 0.24 -9.83 4.45
C ALA A 46 -0.38 -9.37 3.12
N ALA A 47 0.28 -8.46 2.42
CA ALA A 47 -0.14 -8.00 1.09
C ALA A 47 -0.15 -9.16 0.07
N GLY A 48 0.89 -10.00 0.06
CA GLY A 48 1.01 -11.14 -0.85
C GLY A 48 -0.08 -12.20 -0.62
N LEU A 49 -0.38 -12.51 0.64
CA LEU A 49 -1.48 -13.42 0.99
C LEU A 49 -2.83 -12.81 0.60
N GLY A 50 -3.03 -11.51 0.84
CA GLY A 50 -4.25 -10.80 0.45
C GLY A 50 -4.47 -10.82 -1.06
N ILE A 51 -3.44 -10.48 -1.84
CA ILE A 51 -3.46 -10.51 -3.32
C ILE A 51 -3.69 -11.95 -3.81
N GLY A 52 -3.01 -12.94 -3.21
CA GLY A 52 -3.18 -14.35 -3.56
C GLY A 52 -4.61 -14.84 -3.34
N MET A 53 -5.16 -14.62 -2.15
CA MET A 53 -6.54 -15.03 -1.84
C MET A 53 -7.57 -14.28 -2.68
N PHE A 54 -7.38 -12.97 -2.91
CA PHE A 54 -8.25 -12.18 -3.77
C PHE A 54 -8.21 -12.67 -5.22
N SER A 55 -7.04 -13.07 -5.72
CA SER A 55 -6.90 -13.65 -7.07
C SER A 55 -7.68 -14.96 -7.20
N VAL A 56 -7.53 -15.87 -6.24
CA VAL A 56 -8.27 -17.15 -6.23
C VAL A 56 -9.77 -16.91 -6.10
N SER A 57 -10.18 -16.03 -5.19
CA SER A 57 -11.59 -15.66 -5.00
C SER A 57 -12.18 -15.03 -6.27
N GLY A 58 -11.45 -14.15 -6.94
CA GLY A 58 -11.85 -13.55 -8.21
C GLY A 58 -12.05 -14.60 -9.31
N LEU A 59 -11.14 -15.57 -9.42
CA LEU A 59 -11.24 -16.65 -10.41
C LEU A 59 -12.42 -17.59 -10.11
N LEU A 60 -12.61 -17.99 -8.84
CA LEU A 60 -13.75 -18.80 -8.42
C LEU A 60 -15.07 -18.06 -8.63
N GLY A 61 -15.13 -16.78 -8.29
CA GLY A 61 -16.29 -15.92 -8.53
C GLY A 61 -16.60 -15.78 -10.02
N PHE A 62 -15.58 -15.64 -10.87
CA PHE A 62 -15.73 -15.61 -12.32
C PHE A 62 -16.34 -16.92 -12.86
N PHE A 63 -15.81 -18.07 -12.45
CA PHE A 63 -16.36 -19.37 -12.88
C PHE A 63 -17.77 -19.59 -12.35
N ALA A 64 -18.05 -19.26 -11.08
CA ALA A 64 -19.38 -19.35 -10.51
C ALA A 64 -20.40 -18.50 -11.30
N LEU A 65 -20.03 -17.26 -11.65
CA LEU A 65 -20.87 -16.41 -12.49
C LEU A 65 -21.05 -17.00 -13.90
N ALA A 66 -19.99 -17.51 -14.53
CA ALA A 66 -20.07 -18.14 -15.84
C ALA A 66 -21.00 -19.38 -15.82
N THR A 67 -20.94 -20.20 -14.77
CA THR A 67 -21.85 -21.33 -14.57
C THR A 67 -23.29 -20.87 -14.37
N LEU A 68 -23.54 -19.78 -13.64
CA LEU A 68 -24.88 -19.20 -13.50
C LEU A 68 -25.43 -18.66 -14.82
N VAL A 69 -24.58 -18.02 -15.64
CA VAL A 69 -24.95 -17.59 -17.00
C VAL A 69 -25.32 -18.79 -17.86
N ALA A 70 -24.51 -19.85 -17.84
CA ALA A 70 -24.81 -21.08 -18.56
C ALA A 70 -26.13 -21.72 -18.07
N ALA A 71 -26.36 -21.76 -16.76
CA ALA A 71 -27.60 -22.27 -16.18
C ALA A 71 -28.82 -21.44 -16.61
N ALA A 72 -28.70 -20.11 -16.67
CA ALA A 72 -29.77 -19.24 -17.15
C ALA A 72 -30.09 -19.49 -18.64
N VAL A 73 -29.06 -19.66 -19.47
CA VAL A 73 -29.24 -20.01 -20.89
C VAL A 73 -29.93 -21.36 -21.03
N LEU A 74 -29.47 -22.40 -20.31
CA LEU A 74 -30.07 -23.73 -20.35
C LEU A 74 -31.51 -23.74 -19.85
N ALA A 75 -31.82 -22.97 -18.79
CA ALA A 75 -33.16 -22.84 -18.27
C ALA A 75 -34.12 -22.19 -19.29
N LEU A 76 -33.68 -21.12 -19.97
CA LEU A 76 -34.45 -20.49 -21.04
C LEU A 76 -34.57 -21.39 -22.29
N ALA A 77 -33.54 -22.20 -22.55
CA ALA A 77 -33.57 -23.16 -23.65
C ALA A 77 -34.60 -24.30 -23.46
N LEU A 78 -35.20 -24.44 -22.27
CA LEU A 78 -36.33 -25.34 -22.06
C LEU A 78 -37.62 -24.87 -22.76
N VAL A 79 -37.71 -23.57 -23.08
CA VAL A 79 -38.89 -22.94 -23.67
C VAL A 79 -38.60 -22.15 -24.95
N LEU A 80 -37.33 -21.95 -25.31
CA LEU A 80 -36.85 -21.26 -26.50
C LEU A 80 -35.74 -22.05 -27.18
N ASP A 81 -35.46 -21.76 -28.45
CA ASP A 81 -34.25 -22.29 -29.09
C ASP A 81 -32.99 -21.82 -28.34
N ALA A 82 -32.00 -22.71 -28.21
CA ALA A 82 -30.78 -22.45 -27.45
C ALA A 82 -30.02 -21.19 -27.91
N TRP A 83 -30.04 -20.89 -29.21
CA TRP A 83 -29.38 -19.70 -29.76
C TRP A 83 -30.12 -18.40 -29.35
N LEU A 84 -31.46 -18.41 -29.30
CA LEU A 84 -32.26 -17.28 -28.82
C LEU A 84 -32.06 -17.07 -27.31
N ALA A 85 -32.09 -18.15 -26.54
CA ALA A 85 -31.83 -18.11 -25.11
C ALA A 85 -30.47 -17.46 -24.80
N ALA A 86 -29.42 -17.87 -25.52
CA ALA A 86 -28.09 -17.27 -25.39
C ALA A 86 -28.07 -15.77 -25.70
N LEU A 87 -28.74 -15.34 -26.78
CA LEU A 87 -28.82 -13.92 -27.16
C LEU A 87 -29.58 -13.08 -26.13
N VAL A 88 -30.67 -13.60 -25.57
CA VAL A 88 -31.44 -12.89 -24.52
C VAL A 88 -30.58 -12.67 -23.29
N VAL A 89 -29.91 -13.72 -22.79
CA VAL A 89 -29.03 -13.61 -21.62
C VAL A 89 -27.86 -12.67 -21.91
N ALA A 90 -27.25 -12.77 -23.09
CA ALA A 90 -26.18 -11.85 -23.51
C ALA A 90 -26.65 -10.39 -23.54
N GLY A 91 -27.86 -10.13 -24.07
CA GLY A 91 -28.45 -8.80 -24.08
C GLY A 91 -28.64 -8.22 -22.66
N VAL A 92 -29.16 -9.02 -21.73
CA VAL A 92 -29.31 -8.62 -20.32
C VAL A 92 -27.95 -8.29 -19.69
N LEU A 93 -26.94 -9.13 -19.92
CA LEU A 93 -25.59 -8.90 -19.39
C LEU A 93 -24.95 -7.65 -19.98
N LEU A 94 -25.14 -7.37 -21.28
CA LEU A 94 -24.64 -6.15 -21.92
C LEU A 94 -25.29 -4.90 -21.33
N VAL A 95 -26.59 -4.92 -21.06
CA VAL A 95 -27.28 -3.81 -20.40
C VAL A 95 -26.73 -3.59 -18.99
N ALA A 96 -26.57 -4.66 -18.21
CA ALA A 96 -25.98 -4.58 -16.88
C ALA A 96 -24.54 -4.05 -16.91
N ALA A 97 -23.73 -4.52 -17.87
CA ALA A 97 -22.36 -4.07 -18.08
C ALA A 97 -22.29 -2.59 -18.48
N ALA A 98 -23.20 -2.12 -19.35
CA ALA A 98 -23.29 -0.71 -19.72
C ALA A 98 -23.62 0.17 -18.51
N ILE A 99 -24.58 -0.23 -17.67
CA ILE A 99 -24.94 0.49 -16.44
C ILE A 99 -23.74 0.53 -15.49
N ALA A 100 -23.12 -0.62 -15.20
CA ALA A 100 -21.97 -0.72 -14.32
C ALA A 100 -20.79 0.12 -14.83
N GLY A 101 -20.51 0.09 -16.14
CA GLY A 101 -19.47 0.88 -16.79
C GLY A 101 -19.73 2.39 -16.68
N LEU A 102 -20.97 2.83 -16.90
CA LEU A 102 -21.34 4.24 -16.74
C LEU A 102 -21.23 4.72 -15.29
N VAL A 103 -21.68 3.90 -14.32
CA VAL A 103 -21.55 4.21 -12.89
C VAL A 103 -20.07 4.26 -12.48
N GLY A 104 -19.27 3.28 -12.92
CA GLY A 104 -17.84 3.23 -12.68
C GLY A 104 -17.12 4.46 -13.24
N LYS A 105 -17.41 4.82 -14.50
CA LYS A 105 -16.87 6.04 -15.13
C LYS A 105 -17.21 7.29 -14.33
N LYS A 106 -18.46 7.42 -13.86
CA LYS A 106 -18.88 8.57 -13.03
C LYS A 106 -18.14 8.62 -11.71
N LYS A 107 -17.94 7.47 -11.04
CA LYS A 107 -17.20 7.41 -9.77
C LYS A 107 -15.73 7.77 -9.94
N VAL A 108 -15.07 7.25 -10.99
CA VAL A 108 -13.68 7.59 -11.30
C VAL A 108 -13.54 9.07 -11.65
N ALA A 109 -14.45 9.61 -12.45
CA ALA A 109 -14.47 11.03 -12.77
C ALA A 109 -14.67 11.92 -11.52
N ALA A 110 -15.51 11.48 -10.57
CA ALA A 110 -15.77 12.19 -9.33
C ALA A 110 -14.63 12.13 -8.31
N ALA A 111 -13.83 11.05 -8.31
CA ALA A 111 -12.68 10.90 -7.42
C ALA A 111 -11.56 11.93 -7.71
N GLY A 112 -11.56 12.52 -8.91
CA GLY A 112 -10.54 13.48 -9.34
C GLY A 112 -9.15 12.85 -9.48
N PRO A 113 -8.17 13.57 -10.07
CA PRO A 113 -6.79 13.12 -10.03
C PRO A 113 -6.31 13.04 -8.57
N PRO A 114 -5.49 12.04 -8.19
CA PRO A 114 -4.94 11.95 -6.85
C PRO A 114 -4.12 13.22 -6.59
N LYS A 115 -4.67 14.14 -5.80
CA LYS A 115 -3.97 15.34 -5.37
C LYS A 115 -3.17 14.95 -4.13
N PRO A 116 -1.83 14.97 -4.17
CA PRO A 116 -1.03 14.70 -2.98
C PRO A 116 -1.08 15.94 -2.09
N GLU A 117 -2.17 16.10 -1.35
CA GLU A 117 -2.46 17.25 -0.49
C GLU A 117 -1.31 17.51 0.49
N LEU A 118 -0.74 16.44 1.06
CA LEU A 118 0.41 16.51 1.97
C LEU A 118 1.70 16.99 1.28
N ALA A 119 1.93 16.59 0.02
CA ALA A 119 3.10 17.05 -0.73
C ALA A 119 2.95 18.52 -1.15
N ILE A 120 1.73 18.92 -1.51
CA ILE A 120 1.42 20.31 -1.89
C ILE A 120 1.54 21.23 -0.67
N ALA A 121 1.08 20.79 0.51
CA ALA A 121 1.22 21.54 1.76
C ALA A 121 2.70 21.74 2.16
N GLY A 122 3.52 20.69 2.04
CA GLY A 122 4.97 20.80 2.29
C GLY A 122 5.66 21.80 1.35
N LEU A 123 5.32 21.80 0.06
CA LEU A 123 5.85 22.78 -0.89
C LEU A 123 5.40 24.22 -0.59
N GLN A 124 4.18 24.41 -0.06
CA GLN A 124 3.70 25.75 0.31
C GLN A 124 4.44 26.31 1.51
N GLU A 125 4.71 25.47 2.51
CA GLU A 125 5.53 25.81 3.68
C GLU A 125 6.93 26.26 3.23
N ASP A 126 7.58 25.47 2.37
CA ASP A 126 8.91 25.76 1.84
C ASP A 126 8.95 27.07 1.03
N LEU A 127 7.92 27.32 0.20
CA LEU A 127 7.82 28.57 -0.57
C LEU A 127 7.61 29.81 0.31
N ASN A 128 6.90 29.68 1.44
CA ASN A 128 6.71 30.76 2.39
C ASN A 128 8.00 31.11 3.14
N VAL A 129 8.81 30.12 3.50
CA VAL A 129 10.13 30.33 4.11
C VAL A 129 11.07 31.07 3.15
N VAL A 130 11.08 30.68 1.87
CA VAL A 130 11.95 31.33 0.85
C VAL A 130 11.46 32.75 0.50
N LYS A 131 10.14 33.00 0.45
CA LYS A 131 9.61 34.36 0.24
C LYS A 131 9.79 35.28 1.45
N GLY A 132 9.74 34.74 2.67
CA GLY A 132 9.97 35.49 3.92
C GLY A 132 11.41 35.99 4.09
N ASN A 133 12.39 35.31 3.48
CA ASN A 133 13.80 35.68 3.53
C ASN A 133 14.21 36.81 2.56
N ARG A 134 13.26 37.54 1.97
CA ARG A 134 13.53 38.61 1.00
C ARG A 134 13.35 40.02 1.55
N HIS A 135 13.77 40.23 2.81
CA HIS A 135 13.98 41.53 3.40
C HIS A 135 15.48 41.76 3.62
N VAL A 136 16.13 42.27 2.57
CA VAL A 136 17.37 43.08 2.62
C VAL A 136 16.98 44.52 2.35
#